data_AF-A0A6A3HA91-F1
#
_entry.id   AF-A0A6A3HA91-F1
#
_cell.length_a   1.000
_cell.length_b   1.000
_cell.length_c   1.000
_cell.angle_alpha   90.00
_cell.angle_beta   90.00
_cell.angle_gamma   90.00
#
_symmetry.space_group_name_H-M   'P 1'
#
loop_
_entity.id
_entity.type
_entity.pdbx_description
1 polymer ?
#
loop_
_entity_poly.entity_id
_entity_poly.type
_entity_poly.pdbx_seq_one_letter_code
_entity_poly.pdbx_strand_id
1 'polypeptide(L)'
;MRPLAYTFALGSLLAGLASASDPPTVSVKNGSYYGVYQETYAQDLFLGMPYAQPPVGDLRFRNPESLNSTWTDAKNATEYSPECYGRCWATSSRRTA
;
A
#
# COMPACT_ATOMS: atom_id res chain seq x y z
N MET A 1 -54.10 -40.64 -14.69
CA MET A 1 -53.38 -40.12 -13.52
C MET A 1 -51.90 -40.41 -13.72
N ARG A 2 -51.13 -39.47 -14.29
CA ARG A 2 -49.69 -39.58 -14.54
C ARG A 2 -49.06 -38.26 -14.07
N PRO A 3 -48.17 -38.26 -13.06
CA PRO A 3 -47.64 -37.02 -12.52
C PRO A 3 -46.57 -36.46 -13.45
N LEU A 4 -46.77 -35.20 -13.84
CA LEU A 4 -45.79 -34.34 -14.48
C LEU A 4 -44.65 -34.07 -13.50
N ALA A 5 -43.49 -34.69 -13.73
CA ALA A 5 -42.26 -34.36 -13.02
C ALA A 5 -41.67 -33.10 -13.67
N TYR A 6 -41.91 -31.95 -13.02
CA TYR A 6 -41.37 -30.66 -13.41
C TYR A 6 -39.91 -30.58 -12.94
N THR A 7 -38.96 -30.86 -13.82
CA THR A 7 -37.53 -30.66 -13.54
C THR A 7 -37.25 -29.17 -13.51
N PHE A 8 -37.18 -28.61 -12.30
CA PHE A 8 -36.68 -27.25 -12.07
C PHE A 8 -35.23 -27.17 -12.56
N ALA A 9 -35.02 -26.42 -13.64
CA ALA A 9 -33.71 -26.08 -14.14
C ALA A 9 -32.95 -25.27 -13.09
N LEU A 10 -31.98 -25.89 -12.42
CA LEU A 10 -30.98 -25.16 -11.64
C LEU A 10 -30.10 -24.40 -12.62
N GLY A 11 -30.42 -23.13 -12.82
CA GLY A 11 -29.55 -22.17 -13.50
C GLY A 11 -28.22 -22.07 -12.76
N SER A 12 -27.16 -22.55 -13.41
CA SER A 12 -25.78 -22.38 -12.98
C SER A 12 -25.40 -20.89 -13.08
N LEU A 13 -25.41 -20.20 -11.95
CA LEU A 13 -24.84 -18.86 -11.81
C LEU A 13 -23.32 -18.98 -11.82
N LEU A 14 -22.68 -18.77 -12.98
CA LEU A 14 -21.24 -18.55 -13.06
C LEU A 14 -20.94 -17.17 -12.43
N ALA A 15 -20.56 -17.17 -11.15
CA ALA A 15 -19.94 -16.01 -10.54
C ALA A 15 -18.51 -15.87 -11.08
N GLY A 16 -18.27 -14.84 -11.89
CA GLY A 16 -16.92 -14.50 -12.34
C GLY A 16 -16.05 -14.12 -11.15
N LEU A 17 -14.95 -14.85 -10.95
CA LEU A 17 -13.91 -14.48 -10.00
C LEU A 17 -13.16 -13.27 -10.56
N ALA A 18 -13.46 -12.08 -10.04
CA ALA A 18 -12.59 -10.92 -10.25
C ALA A 18 -11.24 -11.23 -9.60
N SER A 19 -10.21 -11.43 -10.42
CA SER A 19 -8.83 -11.59 -9.93
C SER A 19 -8.33 -10.22 -9.49
N ALA A 20 -8.21 -10.00 -8.19
CA ALA A 20 -7.45 -8.87 -7.68
C ALA A 20 -5.97 -9.13 -7.99
N SER A 21 -5.32 -8.22 -8.70
CA SER A 21 -3.86 -8.25 -8.85
C SER A 21 -3.22 -8.05 -7.49
N ASP A 22 -2.28 -8.93 -7.14
CA ASP A 22 -1.52 -8.80 -5.89
C ASP A 22 -0.77 -7.46 -5.88
N PRO A 23 -0.75 -6.74 -4.75
CA PRO A 23 -0.06 -5.46 -4.67
C PRO A 23 1.45 -5.64 -4.94
N PRO A 24 2.07 -4.71 -5.69
CA PRO A 24 3.49 -4.81 -5.99
C PRO A 24 4.29 -4.81 -4.70
N THR A 25 5.12 -5.84 -4.51
CA THR A 25 5.88 -6.05 -3.27
C THR A 25 7.37 -6.11 -3.56
N VAL A 26 8.17 -5.33 -2.81
CA VAL A 26 9.62 -5.23 -2.98
C VAL A 26 10.33 -5.61 -1.68
N SER A 27 11.47 -6.30 -1.80
CA SER A 27 12.34 -6.66 -0.67
C SER A 27 13.55 -5.72 -0.60
N VAL A 28 13.82 -5.19 0.59
CA VAL A 28 14.99 -4.35 0.90
C VAL A 28 15.81 -4.98 2.03
N LYS A 29 16.96 -4.37 2.37
CA LYS A 29 17.90 -4.90 3.39
C LYS A 29 17.26 -5.17 4.77
N ASN A 30 16.25 -4.39 5.14
CA ASN A 30 15.67 -4.43 6.49
C ASN A 30 14.31 -5.18 6.55
N GLY A 31 13.75 -5.57 5.40
CA GLY A 31 12.45 -6.22 5.30
C GLY A 31 11.78 -5.97 3.95
N SER A 32 10.47 -6.21 3.85
CA SER A 32 9.69 -6.01 2.62
C SER A 32 8.69 -4.85 2.73
N TYR A 33 8.28 -4.31 1.58
CA TYR A 33 7.26 -3.27 1.45
C TYR A 33 6.29 -3.63 0.34
N TYR A 34 5.00 -3.31 0.52
CA TYR A 34 4.00 -3.38 -0.53
C TYR A 34 3.55 -1.97 -0.93
N GLY A 35 3.44 -1.74 -2.23
CA GLY A 35 3.07 -0.46 -2.84
C GLY A 35 1.75 -0.53 -3.58
N VAL A 36 1.53 0.44 -4.46
CA VAL A 36 0.36 0.52 -5.34
C VAL A 36 0.81 0.59 -6.80
N TYR A 37 0.20 -0.22 -7.66
CA TYR A 37 0.39 -0.11 -9.09
C TYR A 37 -0.53 0.97 -9.66
N GLN A 38 0.03 1.94 -10.37
CA GLN A 38 -0.70 3.03 -10.99
C GLN A 38 -0.83 2.80 -12.49
N GLU A 39 -2.02 2.39 -12.93
CA GLU A 39 -2.30 2.02 -14.31
C GLU A 39 -2.09 3.17 -15.31
N THR A 40 -2.47 4.39 -14.94
CA THR A 40 -2.38 5.58 -15.81
C THR A 40 -0.98 5.81 -16.36
N TYR A 41 0.04 5.51 -15.55
CA TYR A 41 1.44 5.72 -15.90
C TYR A 41 2.21 4.40 -16.03
N ALA A 42 1.54 3.26 -15.85
CA ALA A 42 2.14 1.93 -15.78
C ALA A 42 3.37 1.89 -14.83
N GLN A 43 3.18 2.37 -13.60
CA GLN A 43 4.25 2.51 -12.61
C GLN A 43 3.88 1.88 -11.27
N ASP A 44 4.86 1.22 -10.63
CA ASP A 44 4.76 0.81 -9.23
C ASP A 44 5.19 1.96 -8.32
N LEU A 45 4.32 2.34 -7.38
CA LEU A 45 4.55 3.42 -6.44
C LEU A 45 4.77 2.85 -5.03
N PHE A 46 5.93 3.17 -4.45
CA PHE A 46 6.28 2.88 -3.06
C PHE A 46 6.55 4.19 -2.33
N LEU A 47 5.57 4.63 -1.55
CA LEU A 47 5.49 5.94 -0.91
C LEU A 47 5.83 5.83 0.59
N GLY A 48 6.42 6.90 1.13
CA GLY A 48 6.67 7.01 2.58
C GLY A 48 7.71 6.04 3.16
N MET A 49 8.56 5.42 2.33
CA MET A 49 9.58 4.48 2.82
C MET A 49 10.67 5.20 3.64
N PRO A 50 10.91 4.80 4.90
CA PRO A 50 11.98 5.38 5.71
C PRO A 50 13.35 4.94 5.19
N TYR A 51 14.29 5.89 5.12
CA TYR A 51 15.70 5.63 4.75
C TYR A 51 16.67 5.86 5.91
N ALA A 52 16.24 6.55 6.97
CA ALA A 52 17.03 6.90 8.15
C ALA A 52 16.14 6.91 9.40
N GLN A 53 16.76 6.91 10.57
CA GLN A 53 16.04 7.09 11.83
C GLN A 53 15.39 8.48 11.92
N PRO A 54 14.19 8.61 12.53
CA PRO A 54 13.53 9.90 12.72
C PRO A 54 14.43 10.89 13.48
N PRO A 55 14.67 12.11 12.98
CA PRO A 55 15.59 13.10 13.58
C PRO A 55 14.94 13.84 14.77
N VAL A 56 14.46 13.09 15.76
CA VAL A 56 13.78 13.59 16.96
C VAL A 56 14.64 13.37 18.21
N GLY A 57 14.37 14.12 19.28
CA GLY A 57 15.14 14.05 20.52
C GLY A 57 16.62 14.39 20.28
N ASP A 58 17.50 13.52 20.77
CA ASP A 58 18.97 13.67 20.68
C ASP A 58 19.51 13.57 19.24
N LEU A 59 18.71 13.10 18.27
CA LEU A 59 19.09 13.05 16.86
C LEU A 59 18.87 14.39 16.13
N ARG A 60 18.21 15.36 16.76
CA ARG A 60 18.00 16.67 16.15
C ARG A 60 19.33 17.38 15.95
N PHE A 61 19.51 17.96 14.76
CA PHE A 61 20.75 18.65 14.33
C PHE A 61 21.99 17.75 14.23
N ARG A 62 21.82 16.43 14.23
CA ARG A 62 22.89 15.46 13.97
C ARG A 62 22.77 14.88 12.58
N ASN A 63 23.86 14.25 12.12
CA ASN A 63 23.83 13.50 10.87
C ASN A 63 22.78 12.38 10.94
N PRO A 64 22.08 12.08 9.83
CA PRO A 64 21.11 10.99 9.79
C PRO A 64 21.77 9.65 10.11
N GLU A 65 21.13 8.88 10.99
CA GLU A 65 21.56 7.53 11.32
C GLU A 65 20.78 6.48 10.52
N SER A 66 21.43 5.38 10.15
CA SER A 66 20.77 4.25 9.47
C SER A 66 19.69 3.62 10.35
N LEU A 67 18.66 3.06 9.72
CA LEU A 67 17.60 2.34 10.42
C LEU A 67 18.18 1.17 11.24
N ASN A 68 17.73 1.06 12.49
CA ASN A 68 18.12 0.00 13.43
C ASN A 68 17.08 -1.13 13.51
N SER A 69 15.94 -0.99 12.83
CA SER A 69 14.83 -1.94 12.89
C SER A 69 14.80 -2.80 11.62
N THR A 70 14.54 -4.09 11.83
CA THR A 70 14.21 -5.06 10.80
C THR A 70 12.82 -5.61 11.05
N TRP A 71 12.08 -5.92 10.00
CA TRP A 71 10.72 -6.44 10.11
C TRP A 71 10.53 -7.64 9.20
N THR A 72 9.68 -8.56 9.65
CA THR A 72 9.37 -9.80 8.92
C THR A 72 8.21 -9.60 7.94
N ASP A 73 7.18 -8.86 8.36
CA ASP A 73 5.97 -8.65 7.57
C ASP A 73 6.10 -7.43 6.65
N ALA A 74 5.53 -7.52 5.45
CA ALA A 74 5.57 -6.43 4.48
C ALA A 74 4.92 -5.16 5.04
N LYS A 75 5.66 -4.05 5.06
CA LYS A 75 5.16 -2.75 5.54
C LYS A 75 4.40 -2.01 4.44
N ASN A 76 3.41 -1.24 4.86
CA ASN A 76 2.64 -0.38 3.97
C ASN A 76 3.51 0.74 3.38
N ALA A 77 3.55 0.84 2.06
CA ALA A 77 4.16 1.93 1.30
C ALA A 77 3.18 2.51 0.25
N THR A 78 1.89 2.60 0.56
CA THR A 78 0.87 3.18 -0.35
C THR A 78 0.58 4.66 -0.07
N GLU A 79 1.13 5.24 1.00
CA GLU A 79 0.80 6.60 1.46
C GLU A 79 2.04 7.48 1.65
N TYR A 80 1.88 8.78 1.43
CA TYR A 80 2.94 9.75 1.71
C TYR A 80 3.13 9.95 3.22
N SER A 81 4.40 10.03 3.63
CA SER A 81 4.75 10.40 5.00
C SER A 81 4.58 11.92 5.24
N PRO A 82 4.46 12.33 6.51
CA PRO A 82 4.46 13.75 6.87
C PRO A 82 5.67 14.49 6.32
N GLU A 83 5.44 15.71 5.83
CA GLU A 83 6.52 16.59 5.37
C GLU A 83 7.36 17.13 6.54
N CYS A 84 8.58 17.55 6.23
CA CYS A 84 9.48 18.13 7.23
C CYS A 84 8.97 19.50 7.70
N TYR A 85 9.19 19.80 8.98
CA TYR A 85 8.94 21.14 9.51
C TYR A 85 9.87 22.16 8.87
N GLY A 86 9.29 23.19 8.26
CA GLY A 86 10.00 24.32 7.66
C GLY A 86 9.03 25.46 7.43
N ARG A 87 9.48 26.53 6.78
CA ARG A 87 8.55 27.54 6.24
C ARG A 87 7.84 26.95 5.01
N CYS A 88 6.91 26.04 5.24
CA CYS A 88 5.93 25.62 4.26
C CYS A 88 4.74 26.57 4.38
N TRP A 89 4.44 27.31 3.30
CA TRP A 89 3.23 28.11 3.19
C TRP A 89 2.04 27.15 3.25
N ALA A 90 1.46 26.99 4.43
CA ALA A 90 0.53 25.93 4.79
C ALA A 90 -0.84 26.04 4.11
N THR A 91 -0.88 25.89 2.78
CA THR A 91 -2.12 25.73 1.99
C THR A 91 -2.10 24.51 1.07
N SER A 92 -1.21 23.53 1.26
CA SER A 92 -1.19 22.31 0.44
C SER A 92 -1.46 21.00 1.19
N SER A 93 -1.52 20.99 2.53
CA SER A 93 -1.74 19.78 3.33
C SER A 93 -3.20 19.30 3.39
N ARG A 94 -4.13 19.96 2.69
CA ARG A 94 -5.41 19.36 2.30
C ARG A 94 -5.34 18.89 0.85
N ARG A 95 -4.67 17.77 0.61
CA ARG A 95 -4.98 16.92 -0.54
C ARG A 95 -5.63 15.64 -0.03
N THR A 96 -6.86 15.79 0.41
CA THR A 96 -7.86 14.73 0.29
C THR A 96 -8.60 15.01 -1.00
N ALA A 97 -8.29 14.24 -2.05
CA ALA A 97 -9.12 14.01 -3.22
C ALA A 97 -8.68 12.67 -3.80
#